data_AF-A7HAD6-F1
#
_entry.id   AF-A7HAD6-F1
#
_cell.length_a   1.000
_cell.length_b   1.000
_cell.length_c   1.000
_cell.angle_alpha   90.00
_cell.angle_beta   90.00
_cell.angle_gamma   90.00
#
_symmetry.space_group_name_H-M   'P 1'
#
loop_
_entity.id
_entity.type
_entity.pdbx_description
1 polymer ?
#
loop_
_entity_poly.entity_id
_entity_poly.type
_entity_poly.pdbx_seq_one_letter_code
_entity_poly.pdbx_strand_id
1 'polypeptide(L)'
;MRLALRLSHVRELLAVPPDAGEVSVRGEPVPTAFVSTVLGLPAGPSPYALLTEDPARAALRVEALHGIVDLAEAEVFQLPARTPLPQPAPFAGAIVARGELALELAVSTLGFAPLEPAEELPEPPPDAALGAGAERELRFARGGRTYAVPLSLLVQILEAPEVARVPLTPQSHRGLLHHARALHPVVDVGVLYGDAPGEGRTVLLVDAGGAGVGVVADRVLGVAEGEAEVTRPPWDALFGV
;
A
#
# COMPACT_ATOMS: atom_id res chain seq x y z
N MET A 1 -10.78 0.44 -4.43
CA MET A 1 -9.64 -0.51 -4.40
C MET A 1 -10.17 -1.91 -4.62
N ARG A 2 -9.31 -2.88 -4.96
CA ARG A 2 -9.69 -4.28 -5.06
C ARG A 2 -9.15 -5.06 -3.87
N LEU A 3 -9.99 -5.94 -3.34
CA LEU A 3 -9.65 -6.87 -2.28
C LEU A 3 -9.86 -8.28 -2.83
N ALA A 4 -9.06 -9.22 -2.37
CA ALA A 4 -9.18 -10.63 -2.67
C ALA A 4 -9.36 -11.42 -1.38
N LEU A 5 -10.06 -12.54 -1.51
CA LEU A 5 -10.22 -13.52 -0.46
C LEU A 5 -10.08 -14.90 -1.08
N ARG A 6 -9.29 -15.79 -0.46
CA ARG A 6 -9.23 -17.18 -0.90
C ARG A 6 -10.59 -17.84 -0.75
N LEU A 7 -11.05 -18.49 -1.81
CA LEU A 7 -12.32 -19.24 -1.80
C LEU A 7 -12.34 -20.36 -0.75
N SER A 8 -11.17 -20.88 -0.34
CA SER A 8 -11.07 -21.85 0.77
C SER A 8 -11.62 -21.31 2.10
N HIS A 9 -11.68 -19.99 2.28
CA HIS A 9 -12.27 -19.36 3.45
C HIS A 9 -13.75 -18.99 3.25
N VAL A 10 -14.30 -19.14 2.04
CA VAL A 10 -15.67 -18.76 1.71
C VAL A 10 -16.54 -20.01 1.62
N ARG A 11 -17.46 -20.16 2.56
CA ARG A 11 -18.46 -21.23 2.57
C ARG A 11 -19.60 -20.94 1.59
N GLU A 12 -20.11 -19.72 1.63
CA GLU A 12 -21.31 -19.33 0.89
C GLU A 12 -21.31 -17.83 0.61
N LEU A 13 -21.89 -17.45 -0.52
CA LEU A 13 -22.11 -16.06 -0.91
C LEU A 13 -23.60 -15.77 -0.87
N LEU A 14 -23.98 -14.70 -0.17
CA LEU A 14 -25.36 -14.24 -0.04
C LEU A 14 -25.55 -12.85 -0.62
N ALA A 15 -26.68 -12.64 -1.29
CA ALA A 15 -27.23 -11.31 -1.54
C ALA A 15 -28.04 -10.88 -0.30
N VAL A 16 -27.78 -9.68 0.20
CA VAL A 16 -28.36 -9.14 1.44
C VAL A 16 -28.76 -7.69 1.17
N PRO A 17 -29.85 -7.16 1.77
CA PRO A 17 -30.20 -5.75 1.60
C PRO A 17 -29.00 -4.83 1.89
N PRO A 18 -28.74 -3.80 1.06
CA PRO A 18 -27.51 -3.01 1.16
C PRO A 18 -27.29 -2.37 2.54
N ASP A 19 -28.38 -1.94 3.17
CA ASP A 19 -28.39 -1.25 4.47
C ASP A 19 -28.58 -2.20 5.66
N ALA A 20 -28.65 -3.52 5.43
CA ALA A 20 -28.77 -4.49 6.51
C ALA A 20 -27.48 -4.54 7.33
N GLY A 21 -27.62 -4.34 8.63
CA GLY A 21 -26.56 -4.46 9.63
C GLY A 21 -26.16 -5.91 9.88
N GLU A 22 -27.05 -6.70 10.47
CA GLU A 22 -26.80 -8.11 10.79
C GLU A 22 -27.16 -9.05 9.63
N VAL A 23 -26.37 -10.10 9.46
CA VAL A 23 -26.67 -11.22 8.55
C VAL A 23 -27.14 -12.40 9.38
N SER A 24 -28.26 -13.03 8.98
CA SER A 24 -28.73 -14.28 9.58
C SER A 24 -28.71 -15.43 8.59
N VAL A 25 -28.31 -16.60 9.05
CA VAL A 25 -28.25 -17.85 8.27
C VAL A 25 -29.13 -18.87 8.96
N ARG A 26 -30.17 -19.36 8.28
CA ARG A 26 -31.17 -20.28 8.84
C ARG A 26 -31.82 -19.76 10.14
N GLY A 27 -31.99 -18.44 10.24
CA GLY A 27 -32.58 -17.79 11.41
C GLY A 27 -31.60 -17.51 12.55
N GLU A 28 -30.34 -17.89 12.44
CA GLU A 28 -29.30 -17.58 13.43
C GLU A 28 -28.47 -16.36 13.00
N PRO A 29 -28.23 -15.37 13.88
CA PRO A 29 -27.35 -14.26 13.57
C PRO A 29 -25.90 -14.74 13.40
N VAL A 30 -25.19 -14.11 12.46
CA VAL A 30 -23.77 -14.35 12.18
C VAL A 30 -22.99 -13.08 12.49
N PRO A 31 -21.84 -13.17 13.20
CA PRO A 31 -20.95 -12.04 13.39
C PRO A 31 -20.63 -11.37 12.05
N THR A 32 -20.95 -10.08 11.94
CA THR A 32 -20.91 -9.37 10.66
C THR A 32 -19.82 -8.31 10.69
N ALA A 33 -18.93 -8.33 9.70
CA ALA A 33 -17.90 -7.32 9.51
C ALA A 33 -18.17 -6.55 8.22
N PHE A 34 -18.28 -5.23 8.30
CA PHE A 34 -18.28 -4.37 7.11
C PHE A 34 -16.84 -4.12 6.68
N VAL A 35 -16.41 -4.75 5.59
CA VAL A 35 -14.99 -4.77 5.22
C VAL A 35 -14.45 -3.36 4.99
N SER A 36 -15.23 -2.46 4.38
CA SER A 36 -14.82 -1.05 4.22
C SER A 36 -14.62 -0.37 5.58
N THR A 37 -15.61 -0.46 6.47
CA THR A 37 -15.53 0.12 7.82
C THR A 37 -14.37 -0.44 8.65
N VAL A 38 -14.16 -1.76 8.63
CA VAL A 38 -13.05 -2.41 9.33
C VAL A 38 -11.70 -1.90 8.84
N LEU A 39 -11.57 -1.68 7.53
CA LEU A 39 -10.36 -1.16 6.90
C LEU A 39 -10.22 0.37 6.96
N GLY A 40 -11.07 1.07 7.72
CA GLY A 40 -11.06 2.53 7.82
C GLY A 40 -11.43 3.25 6.52
N LEU A 41 -12.11 2.57 5.60
CA LEU A 41 -12.59 3.12 4.34
C LEU A 41 -13.99 3.71 4.51
N PRO A 42 -14.40 4.66 3.63
CA PRO A 42 -15.75 5.19 3.64
C PRO A 42 -16.78 4.07 3.58
N ALA A 43 -17.76 4.10 4.49
CA ALA A 43 -18.86 3.16 4.46
C ALA A 43 -19.73 3.38 3.22
N GLY A 44 -20.23 2.29 2.66
CA GLY A 44 -21.06 2.29 1.47
C GLY A 44 -22.05 1.12 1.45
N PRO A 45 -23.03 1.16 0.54
CA PRO A 45 -24.02 0.10 0.40
C PRO A 45 -23.31 -1.23 0.13
N SER A 46 -23.54 -2.22 0.98
CA SER A 46 -22.91 -3.54 0.86
C SER A 46 -23.99 -4.56 0.49
N PRO A 47 -24.29 -4.85 -0.77
CA PRO A 47 -25.36 -5.79 -1.13
C PRO A 47 -24.94 -7.28 -1.00
N TYR A 48 -23.68 -7.56 -0.66
CA TYR A 48 -23.16 -8.93 -0.60
C TYR A 48 -22.64 -9.29 0.79
N ALA A 49 -22.75 -10.55 1.16
CA ALA A 49 -22.11 -11.13 2.34
C ALA A 49 -21.37 -12.42 1.97
N LEU A 50 -20.07 -12.45 2.24
CA LEU A 50 -19.23 -13.64 2.12
C LEU A 50 -19.22 -14.35 3.48
N LEU A 51 -19.83 -15.52 3.56
CA LEU A 51 -19.83 -16.33 4.77
C LEU A 51 -18.54 -17.13 4.89
N THR A 52 -17.85 -16.97 6.01
CA THR A 52 -16.64 -17.72 6.36
C THR A 52 -16.96 -18.74 7.44
N GLU A 53 -16.15 -19.80 7.56
CA GLU A 53 -16.26 -20.80 8.63
C GLU A 53 -14.93 -21.02 9.36
N ASP A 54 -13.83 -21.05 8.63
CA ASP A 54 -12.46 -21.20 9.13
C ASP A 54 -11.67 -19.93 8.77
N PRO A 55 -10.96 -19.29 9.73
CA PRO A 55 -10.80 -19.69 11.14
C PRO A 55 -11.94 -19.25 12.05
N ALA A 56 -12.87 -18.44 11.56
CA ALA A 56 -14.02 -17.99 12.32
C ALA A 56 -15.25 -17.89 11.43
N ARG A 57 -16.40 -18.23 12.02
CA ARG A 57 -17.71 -18.02 11.39
C ARG A 57 -18.04 -16.51 11.38
N ALA A 58 -18.06 -15.92 10.19
CA ALA A 58 -18.36 -14.51 10.00
C ALA A 58 -19.10 -14.26 8.68
N ALA A 59 -19.75 -13.10 8.59
CA ALA A 59 -20.29 -12.55 7.36
C ALA A 59 -19.52 -11.28 6.99
N LEU A 60 -18.68 -11.36 5.95
CA LEU A 60 -17.94 -10.21 5.45
C LEU A 60 -18.80 -9.47 4.43
N ARG A 61 -19.25 -8.26 4.79
CA ARG A 61 -20.08 -7.41 3.94
C ARG A 61 -19.19 -6.66 2.95
N VAL A 62 -19.52 -6.78 1.67
CA VAL A 62 -18.77 -6.15 0.58
C VAL A 62 -19.71 -5.45 -0.40
N GLU A 63 -19.19 -4.39 -1.01
CA GLU A 63 -19.92 -3.49 -1.92
C GLU A 63 -20.11 -4.09 -3.31
N ALA A 64 -19.12 -4.83 -3.79
CA ALA A 64 -19.12 -5.40 -5.13
C ALA A 64 -18.32 -6.70 -5.20
N LEU A 65 -18.73 -7.57 -6.12
CA LEU A 65 -18.01 -8.79 -6.47
C LEU A 65 -17.54 -8.67 -7.92
N HIS A 66 -16.23 -8.79 -8.12
CA HIS A 66 -15.62 -8.62 -9.44
C HIS A 66 -15.47 -9.95 -10.20
N GLY A 67 -15.44 -11.08 -9.48
CA GLY A 67 -15.33 -12.42 -10.06
C GLY A 67 -14.41 -13.32 -9.25
N ILE A 68 -14.15 -14.50 -9.81
CA ILE A 68 -13.21 -15.48 -9.30
C ILE A 68 -11.99 -15.49 -10.23
N VAL A 69 -10.80 -15.53 -9.63
CA VAL A 69 -9.53 -15.57 -10.34
C VAL A 69 -8.87 -16.92 -10.06
N ASP A 70 -8.38 -17.59 -11.09
CA ASP A 70 -7.52 -18.76 -10.94
C ASP A 70 -6.11 -18.30 -10.53
N LEU A 71 -5.62 -18.78 -9.39
CA LEU A 71 -4.29 -18.43 -8.89
C LEU A 71 -3.17 -18.96 -9.79
N ALA A 72 -3.43 -19.97 -10.62
CA ALA A 72 -2.46 -20.43 -11.63
C ALA A 72 -2.23 -19.40 -12.74
N GLU A 73 -3.17 -18.48 -12.95
CA GLU A 73 -3.09 -17.40 -13.96
C GLU A 73 -2.77 -16.03 -13.35
N ALA A 74 -2.58 -15.95 -12.04
CA ALA A 74 -2.31 -14.71 -11.32
C ALA A 74 -0.90 -14.68 -10.73
N GLU A 75 -0.34 -13.48 -10.56
CA GLU A 75 0.90 -13.28 -9.82
C GLU A 75 0.57 -13.05 -8.36
N VAL A 76 1.14 -13.86 -7.47
CA VAL A 76 0.91 -13.79 -6.02
C VAL A 76 2.17 -13.24 -5.35
N PHE A 77 1.98 -12.21 -4.53
CA PHE A 77 3.06 -11.50 -3.87
C PHE A 77 2.88 -11.50 -2.36
N GLN A 78 3.98 -11.65 -1.64
CA GLN A 78 4.07 -11.13 -0.28
C GLN A 78 4.10 -9.61 -0.33
N LEU A 79 3.51 -8.96 0.67
CA LEU A 79 3.64 -7.51 0.78
C LEU A 79 5.12 -7.16 1.06
N PRO A 80 5.67 -6.10 0.44
CA PRO A 80 7.00 -5.62 0.76
C PRO A 80 7.14 -5.36 2.26
N ALA A 81 8.29 -5.73 2.86
CA ALA A 81 8.49 -5.71 4.31
C ALA A 81 8.20 -4.34 4.95
N ARG A 82 8.40 -3.25 4.19
CA ARG A 82 8.13 -1.87 4.58
C ARG A 82 6.77 -1.36 4.11
N THR A 83 5.76 -2.22 4.09
CA THR A 83 4.36 -1.82 3.99
C THR A 83 3.82 -1.64 5.42
N PRO A 84 3.88 -0.44 6.01
CA PRO A 84 3.44 -0.18 7.40
C PRO A 84 1.96 -0.52 7.57
N LEU A 85 1.68 -1.56 8.34
CA LEU A 85 0.32 -2.04 8.62
C LEU A 85 0.13 -2.22 10.14
N PRO A 86 -1.11 -2.03 10.64
CA PRO A 86 -1.42 -2.34 12.03
C PRO A 86 -1.15 -3.81 12.33
N GLN A 87 -0.87 -4.12 13.59
CA GLN A 87 -0.62 -5.49 14.04
C GLN A 87 -1.80 -5.99 14.89
N PRO A 88 -2.39 -7.14 14.56
CA PRO A 88 -2.03 -8.03 13.45
C PRO A 88 -2.42 -7.48 12.07
N ALA A 89 -1.60 -7.77 11.04
CA ALA A 89 -1.85 -7.28 9.69
C ALA A 89 -3.18 -7.81 9.11
N PRO A 90 -4.02 -6.95 8.51
CA PRO A 90 -5.30 -7.37 7.92
C PRO A 90 -5.15 -7.94 6.51
N PHE A 91 -3.93 -8.00 5.98
CA PHE A 91 -3.60 -8.51 4.65
C PHE A 91 -2.56 -9.62 4.75
N ALA A 92 -2.77 -10.70 3.99
CA ALA A 92 -1.85 -11.82 3.88
C ALA A 92 -0.86 -11.67 2.71
N GLY A 93 -1.16 -10.76 1.77
CA GLY A 93 -0.41 -10.60 0.54
C GLY A 93 -1.14 -9.72 -0.46
N ALA A 94 -0.72 -9.80 -1.71
CA ALA A 94 -1.39 -9.17 -2.84
C ALA A 94 -1.40 -10.11 -4.04
N ILE A 95 -2.39 -9.93 -4.90
CA ILE A 95 -2.58 -10.68 -6.13
C ILE A 95 -2.67 -9.68 -7.27
N VAL A 96 -1.93 -9.92 -8.34
CA VAL A 96 -2.08 -9.19 -9.59
C VAL A 96 -2.68 -10.12 -10.63
N ALA A 97 -3.86 -9.74 -11.15
CA ALA A 97 -4.54 -10.49 -12.19
C ALA A 97 -5.06 -9.53 -13.25
N ARG A 98 -4.78 -9.83 -14.52
CA ARG A 98 -5.18 -8.97 -15.67
C ARG A 98 -4.71 -7.51 -15.53
N GLY A 99 -3.55 -7.30 -14.91
CA GLY A 99 -2.97 -5.99 -14.66
C GLY A 99 -3.52 -5.25 -13.44
N GLU A 100 -4.52 -5.81 -12.74
CA GLU A 100 -5.12 -5.17 -11.57
C GLU A 100 -4.60 -5.79 -10.27
N LEU A 101 -4.18 -4.94 -9.34
CA LEU A 101 -3.73 -5.34 -8.01
C LEU A 101 -4.92 -5.43 -7.04
N ALA A 102 -5.02 -6.55 -6.33
CA ALA A 102 -5.92 -6.75 -5.21
C ALA A 102 -5.15 -7.16 -3.95
N LEU A 103 -5.50 -6.59 -2.79
CA LEU A 103 -4.93 -7.00 -1.51
C LEU A 103 -5.65 -8.24 -1.00
N GLU A 104 -4.91 -9.27 -0.62
CA GLU A 104 -5.46 -10.51 -0.07
C GLU A 104 -5.80 -10.31 1.42
N LEU A 105 -7.07 -10.43 1.78
CA LEU A 105 -7.54 -10.29 3.16
C LEU A 105 -7.06 -11.45 4.03
N ALA A 106 -6.52 -11.12 5.21
CA ALA A 106 -6.23 -12.06 6.27
C ALA A 106 -7.47 -12.20 7.18
N VAL A 107 -8.35 -13.16 6.85
CA VAL A 107 -9.61 -13.37 7.61
C VAL A 107 -9.36 -13.69 9.08
N SER A 108 -8.25 -14.35 9.39
CA SER A 108 -7.84 -14.68 10.77
C SER A 108 -7.64 -13.45 11.66
N THR A 109 -7.32 -12.30 11.09
CA THR A 109 -6.86 -11.10 11.82
C THR A 109 -7.74 -9.88 11.59
N LEU A 110 -8.61 -9.88 10.58
CA LEU A 110 -9.43 -8.72 10.18
C LEU A 110 -10.35 -8.21 11.30
N GLY A 111 -10.89 -9.10 12.15
CA GLY A 111 -11.81 -8.72 13.22
C GLY A 111 -13.14 -8.13 12.72
N PHE A 112 -13.86 -7.44 13.60
CA PHE A 112 -15.19 -6.86 13.31
C PHE A 112 -15.29 -5.35 13.60
N ALA A 113 -14.30 -4.78 14.29
CA ALA A 113 -14.23 -3.37 14.63
C ALA A 113 -13.31 -2.63 13.64
N PRO A 114 -13.48 -1.31 13.47
CA PRO A 114 -12.51 -0.47 12.76
C PRO A 114 -11.10 -0.68 13.29
N LEU A 115 -10.16 -0.92 12.39
CA LEU A 115 -8.74 -0.99 12.71
C LEU A 115 -8.15 0.42 12.71
N GLU A 116 -7.27 0.68 13.66
CA GLU A 116 -6.47 1.90 13.66
C GLU A 116 -5.37 1.79 12.59
N PRO A 117 -5.09 2.86 11.82
CA PRO A 117 -3.99 2.88 10.86
C PRO A 117 -2.63 2.67 11.52
N ALA A 118 -1.66 2.19 10.75
CA ALA A 118 -0.27 2.18 11.17
C ALA A 118 0.26 3.60 11.36
N GLU A 119 1.15 3.77 12.34
CA GLU A 119 1.79 5.03 12.64
C GLU A 119 2.83 5.41 11.58
N GLU A 120 3.07 6.71 11.44
CA GLU A 120 4.12 7.25 10.59
C GLU A 120 5.49 6.84 11.14
N LEU A 121 6.44 6.55 10.25
CA LEU A 121 7.82 6.35 10.69
C LEU A 121 8.33 7.67 11.31
N PRO A 122 9.16 7.61 12.37
CA PRO A 122 9.77 8.82 12.91
C PRO A 122 10.52 9.57 11.80
N GLU A 123 10.41 10.90 11.79
CA GLU A 123 11.10 11.74 10.82
C GLU A 123 12.59 11.35 10.80
N PRO A 124 13.13 10.92 9.65
CA PRO A 124 14.53 10.58 9.56
C PRO A 124 15.40 11.81 9.82
N PRO A 125 16.58 11.65 10.44
CA PRO A 125 17.49 12.77 10.62
C PRO A 125 17.79 13.43 9.26
N PRO A 126 17.75 14.76 9.17
CA PRO A 126 18.16 15.46 7.96
C PRO A 126 19.65 15.20 7.72
N ASP A 127 20.01 14.96 6.46
CA ASP A 127 21.38 14.78 5.98
C ASP A 127 22.22 13.80 6.84
N ALA A 128 21.90 12.51 6.76
CA ALA A 128 22.90 11.51 7.07
C ALA A 128 23.99 11.65 6.01
N ALA A 129 25.10 12.31 6.37
CA ALA A 129 26.17 12.68 5.47
C ALA A 129 26.66 11.47 4.64
N LEU A 130 26.12 11.30 3.44
CA LEU A 130 26.85 10.74 2.33
C LEU A 130 28.06 11.66 2.19
N GLY A 131 29.24 11.15 2.55
CA GLY A 131 30.47 11.92 2.45
C GLY A 131 30.50 12.63 1.10
N ALA A 132 30.75 13.94 1.13
CA ALA A 132 30.78 14.81 -0.04
C ALA A 132 31.84 14.32 -1.05
N GLY A 133 31.49 13.30 -1.82
CA GLY A 133 32.16 12.84 -3.02
C GLY A 133 31.42 13.37 -4.23
N ALA A 134 32.12 13.48 -5.35
CA ALA A 134 31.60 13.92 -6.65
C ALA A 134 30.65 12.90 -7.30
N GLU A 135 29.76 12.26 -6.52
CA GLU A 135 28.74 11.38 -7.07
C GLU A 135 27.63 12.22 -7.69
N ARG A 136 27.26 11.89 -8.93
CA ARG A 136 26.12 12.50 -9.60
C ARG A 136 24.82 12.06 -8.93
N GLU A 137 23.97 13.03 -8.68
CA GLU A 137 22.66 12.85 -8.07
C GLU A 137 21.55 13.33 -9.02
N LEU A 138 20.41 12.65 -9.01
CA LEU A 138 19.18 13.16 -9.59
C LEU A 138 18.50 14.06 -8.54
N ARG A 139 18.28 15.33 -8.89
CA ARG A 139 17.54 16.27 -8.06
C ARG A 139 16.07 16.32 -8.49
N PHE A 140 15.17 16.37 -7.51
CA PHE A 140 13.74 16.46 -7.74
C PHE A 140 13.05 17.31 -6.69
N ALA A 141 11.96 17.97 -7.08
CA ALA A 141 11.11 18.72 -6.18
C ALA A 141 10.01 17.81 -5.65
N ARG A 142 9.74 17.90 -4.34
CA ARG A 142 8.57 17.33 -3.71
C ARG A 142 8.16 18.24 -2.55
N GLY A 143 6.88 18.65 -2.52
CA GLY A 143 6.38 19.55 -1.49
C GLY A 143 7.09 20.90 -1.52
N GLY A 144 7.57 21.36 -0.36
CA GLY A 144 8.28 22.62 -0.21
C GLY A 144 9.79 22.52 -0.43
N ARG A 145 10.31 21.33 -0.77
CA ARG A 145 11.75 21.02 -0.69
C ARG A 145 12.30 20.41 -1.99
N THR A 146 13.61 20.48 -2.12
CA THR A 146 14.36 19.75 -3.15
C THR A 146 15.10 18.59 -2.50
N TYR A 147 14.97 17.42 -3.09
CA TYR A 147 15.62 16.20 -2.66
C TYR A 147 16.64 15.75 -3.70
N ALA A 148 17.61 14.95 -3.25
CA ALA A 148 18.60 14.32 -4.10
C ALA A 148 18.68 12.82 -3.84
N VAL A 149 18.70 12.04 -4.93
CA VAL A 149 19.01 10.61 -4.91
C VAL A 149 20.28 10.34 -5.73
N PRO A 150 21.26 9.60 -5.19
CA PRO A 150 22.43 9.18 -5.97
C PRO A 150 22.00 8.42 -7.23
N LEU A 151 22.66 8.68 -8.36
CA LEU A 151 22.35 7.95 -9.60
C LEU A 151 22.65 6.44 -9.49
N SER A 152 23.52 6.03 -8.57
CA SER A 152 23.79 4.63 -8.27
C SER A 152 22.58 3.88 -7.68
N LEU A 153 21.71 4.58 -6.97
CA LEU A 153 20.48 4.02 -6.39
C LEU A 153 19.28 4.14 -7.34
N LEU A 154 19.33 5.03 -8.34
CA LEU A 154 18.21 5.25 -9.25
C LEU A 154 18.07 4.10 -10.26
N VAL A 155 16.95 3.37 -10.19
CA VAL A 155 16.63 2.28 -11.13
C VAL A 155 15.90 2.82 -12.35
N GLN A 156 14.81 3.57 -12.14
CA GLN A 156 13.98 4.07 -13.24
C GLN A 156 13.15 5.29 -12.82
N ILE A 157 12.83 6.17 -13.77
CA ILE A 157 11.83 7.23 -13.62
C ILE A 157 10.54 6.80 -14.33
N LEU A 158 9.43 6.79 -13.60
CA LEU A 158 8.12 6.37 -14.09
C LEU A 158 7.16 7.57 -14.08
N GLU A 159 6.60 7.88 -15.24
CA GLU A 159 5.63 8.97 -15.39
C GLU A 159 4.20 8.44 -15.25
N ALA A 160 3.46 9.02 -14.31
CA ALA A 160 2.08 8.69 -13.97
C ALA A 160 1.79 7.18 -13.85
N PRO A 161 2.61 6.38 -13.13
CA PRO A 161 2.33 4.96 -12.97
C PRO A 161 1.07 4.76 -12.12
N GLU A 162 0.39 3.63 -12.33
CA GLU A 162 -0.71 3.24 -11.46
C GLU A 162 -0.15 2.76 -10.11
N VAL A 163 -0.61 3.41 -9.03
CA VAL A 163 -0.26 3.06 -7.65
C VAL A 163 -1.50 2.59 -6.93
N ALA A 164 -1.52 1.32 -6.56
CA ALA A 164 -2.63 0.71 -5.84
C ALA A 164 -2.58 1.09 -4.36
N ARG A 165 -3.59 1.81 -3.87
CA ARG A 165 -3.64 2.23 -2.45
C ARG A 165 -3.71 1.03 -1.52
N VAL A 166 -3.02 1.13 -0.40
CA VAL A 166 -3.11 0.19 0.73
C VAL A 166 -3.78 0.92 1.89
N PRO A 167 -4.97 0.48 2.36
CA PRO A 167 -5.62 1.11 3.50
C PRO A 167 -4.84 0.84 4.79
N LEU A 168 -5.14 1.63 5.82
CA LEU A 168 -4.50 1.54 7.14
C LEU A 168 -2.97 1.76 7.12
N THR A 169 -2.45 2.31 6.01
CA THR A 169 -1.07 2.78 5.93
C THR A 169 -1.01 4.28 6.25
N PRO A 170 0.08 4.79 6.86
CA PRO A 170 0.32 6.21 7.10
C PRO A 170 0.32 7.03 5.80
N GLN A 171 0.16 8.35 5.92
CA GLN A 171 0.01 9.25 4.77
C GLN A 171 1.23 9.27 3.85
N SER A 172 2.43 9.03 4.40
CA SER A 172 3.65 8.90 3.60
C SER A 172 3.58 7.69 2.66
N HIS A 173 2.87 6.64 3.01
CA HIS A 173 2.75 5.45 2.19
C HIS A 173 1.62 5.62 1.17
N ARG A 174 1.99 5.86 -0.09
CA ARG A 174 1.05 6.15 -1.18
C ARG A 174 0.39 4.91 -1.76
N GLY A 175 1.00 3.73 -1.57
CA GLY A 175 0.48 2.46 -2.03
C GLY A 175 1.56 1.54 -2.57
N LEU A 176 1.15 0.63 -3.46
CA LEU A 176 2.01 -0.36 -4.10
C LEU A 176 2.05 -0.12 -5.60
N LEU A 177 3.25 -0.19 -6.16
CA LEU A 177 3.51 -0.17 -7.58
C LEU A 177 3.85 -1.60 -8.03
N HIS A 178 3.09 -2.16 -8.97
CA HIS A 178 3.48 -3.38 -9.67
C HIS A 178 4.31 -3.02 -10.89
N HIS A 179 5.62 -3.28 -10.84
CA HIS A 179 6.54 -2.98 -11.93
C HIS A 179 7.57 -4.09 -12.08
N ALA A 180 7.91 -4.44 -13.31
CA ALA A 180 8.90 -5.47 -13.62
C ALA A 180 8.70 -6.80 -12.85
N ARG A 181 7.43 -7.23 -12.67
CA ARG A 181 7.04 -8.45 -11.94
C ARG A 181 7.42 -8.44 -10.45
N ALA A 182 7.49 -7.25 -9.85
CA ALA A 182 7.69 -7.05 -8.43
C ALA A 182 6.71 -6.01 -7.89
N LEU A 183 6.44 -6.07 -6.58
CA LEU A 183 5.72 -5.02 -5.87
C LEU A 183 6.70 -4.13 -5.14
N HIS A 184 6.55 -2.82 -5.35
CA HIS A 184 7.36 -1.79 -4.70
C HIS A 184 6.45 -0.91 -3.85
N PRO A 185 6.78 -0.65 -2.58
CA PRO A 185 6.08 0.38 -1.83
C PRO A 185 6.38 1.73 -2.48
N VAL A 186 5.36 2.58 -2.55
CA VAL A 186 5.49 3.96 -3.04
C VAL A 186 5.35 4.89 -1.85
N VAL A 187 6.35 5.74 -1.63
CA VAL A 187 6.46 6.62 -0.47
C VAL A 187 6.60 8.08 -0.91
N ASP A 188 5.96 8.94 -0.14
CA ASP A 188 6.02 10.38 -0.24
C ASP A 188 7.02 10.92 0.78
N VAL A 189 8.25 11.16 0.31
CA VAL A 189 9.31 11.73 1.16
C VAL A 189 8.96 13.14 1.65
N GLY A 190 8.12 13.89 0.94
CA GLY A 190 7.63 15.19 1.44
C GLY A 190 6.93 15.01 2.78
N VAL A 191 6.01 14.05 2.87
CA VAL A 191 5.25 13.75 4.09
C VAL A 191 6.14 13.26 5.21
N LEU A 192 7.11 12.38 4.92
CA LEU A 192 8.09 11.91 5.93
C LEU A 192 8.88 13.06 6.57
N TYR A 193 9.08 14.14 5.83
CA TYR A 193 9.79 15.34 6.26
C TYR A 193 8.84 16.50 6.65
N GLY A 194 7.55 16.22 6.87
CA GLY A 194 6.58 17.15 7.43
C GLY A 194 5.82 18.03 6.42
N ASP A 195 5.98 17.82 5.12
CA ASP A 195 5.16 18.49 4.11
C ASP A 195 3.78 17.83 3.97
N ALA A 196 2.81 18.57 3.43
CA ALA A 196 1.48 18.02 3.16
C ALA A 196 1.51 16.97 2.03
N PRO A 197 0.63 15.94 2.09
CA PRO A 197 0.51 14.95 1.02
C PRO A 197 0.12 15.61 -0.31
N GLY A 198 0.68 15.10 -1.40
CA GLY A 198 0.49 15.65 -2.75
C GLY A 198 0.13 14.58 -3.78
N GLU A 199 -0.26 15.04 -4.98
CA GLU A 199 -0.61 14.17 -6.11
C GLU A 199 0.57 13.86 -7.05
N GLY A 200 1.82 14.03 -6.57
CA GLY A 200 3.03 13.92 -7.38
C GLY A 200 2.95 12.78 -8.40
N ARG A 201 3.08 13.13 -9.67
CA ARG A 201 2.74 12.24 -10.80
C ARG A 201 3.93 11.39 -11.23
N THR A 202 5.14 11.74 -10.82
CA THR A 202 6.36 11.02 -11.20
C THR A 202 6.80 10.16 -10.02
N VAL A 203 7.18 8.91 -10.29
CA VAL A 203 7.74 8.00 -9.29
C VAL A 203 9.17 7.66 -9.69
N LEU A 204 10.11 7.95 -8.79
CA LEU A 204 11.50 7.51 -8.90
C LEU A 204 11.60 6.13 -8.25
N LEU A 205 11.79 5.10 -9.05
CA LEU A 205 12.11 3.77 -8.53
C LEU A 205 13.58 3.75 -8.14
N VAL A 206 13.85 3.56 -6.85
CA VAL A 206 15.20 3.52 -6.27
C VAL A 206 15.45 2.14 -5.68
N ASP A 207 16.66 1.63 -5.81
CA ASP A 207 17.16 0.48 -5.06
C ASP A 207 17.82 1.02 -3.79
N ALA A 208 17.21 0.75 -2.65
CA ALA A 208 17.72 1.12 -1.35
C ALA A 208 17.96 -0.15 -0.54
N GLY A 209 19.23 -0.43 -0.21
CA GLY A 209 19.64 -1.62 0.51
C GLY A 209 19.17 -2.96 -0.11
N GLY A 210 19.06 -3.05 -1.44
CA GLY A 210 18.61 -4.24 -2.15
C GLY A 210 17.09 -4.36 -2.28
N ALA A 211 16.32 -3.37 -1.82
CA ALA A 211 14.88 -3.30 -1.97
C ALA A 211 14.48 -2.13 -2.88
N GLY A 212 13.67 -2.44 -3.90
CA GLY A 212 13.11 -1.43 -4.78
C GLY A 212 11.97 -0.66 -4.10
N VAL A 213 12.07 0.66 -4.05
CA VAL A 213 11.08 1.59 -3.47
C VAL A 213 10.76 2.70 -4.47
N GLY A 214 9.48 3.01 -4.64
CA GLY A 214 9.03 4.15 -5.42
C GLY A 214 9.01 5.42 -4.56
N VAL A 215 9.63 6.50 -5.03
CA VAL A 215 9.62 7.80 -4.35
C VAL A 215 8.85 8.80 -5.19
N VAL A 216 7.83 9.41 -4.61
CA VAL A 216 7.00 10.40 -5.31
C VAL A 216 7.77 11.71 -5.51
N ALA A 217 7.70 12.24 -6.72
CA ALA A 217 8.21 13.54 -7.10
C ALA A 217 7.10 14.39 -7.76
N ASP A 218 7.13 15.69 -7.50
CA ASP A 218 6.31 16.67 -8.23
C ASP A 218 6.98 17.03 -9.56
N ARG A 219 8.32 17.06 -9.60
CA ARG A 219 9.11 17.37 -10.79
C ARG A 219 10.54 16.87 -10.68
N VAL A 220 11.06 16.28 -11.74
CA VAL A 220 12.50 16.03 -11.90
C VAL A 220 13.20 17.30 -12.34
N LEU A 221 14.23 17.72 -11.60
CA LEU A 221 15.00 18.95 -11.88
C LEU A 221 16.23 18.67 -12.76
N GLY A 222 16.73 17.43 -12.75
CA GLY A 222 17.85 16.98 -13.57
C GLY A 222 18.99 16.39 -12.75
N VAL A 223 20.08 16.08 -13.43
CA VAL A 223 21.30 15.54 -12.82
C VAL A 223 22.24 16.67 -12.44
N ALA A 224 22.82 16.61 -11.25
CA ALA A 224 23.77 17.60 -10.76
C ALA A 224 24.87 16.97 -9.89
N GLU A 225 25.89 17.77 -9.59
CA GLU A 225 27.00 17.47 -8.67
C GLU A 225 27.16 18.64 -7.68
N GLY A 226 27.85 18.39 -6.56
CA GLY A 226 28.30 19.43 -5.64
C GLY A 226 27.29 19.87 -4.56
N GLU A 227 27.74 20.81 -3.74
CA GLU A 227 26.96 21.36 -2.63
C GLU A 227 25.84 22.27 -3.13
N ALA A 228 24.61 21.86 -2.84
CA ALA A 228 23.40 22.65 -3.03
C ALA A 228 22.52 22.44 -1.80
N GLU A 229 21.64 23.40 -1.52
CA GLU A 229 20.62 23.29 -0.49
C GLU A 229 19.54 22.28 -0.95
N VAL A 230 19.85 21.00 -0.79
CA VAL A 230 19.00 19.86 -1.11
C VAL A 230 19.05 18.86 0.03
N THR A 231 17.91 18.26 0.36
CA THR A 231 17.83 17.21 1.38
C THR A 231 18.29 15.89 0.79
N ARG A 232 19.17 15.18 1.50
CA ARG A 232 19.61 13.82 1.15
C ARG A 232 19.09 12.83 2.19
N PRO A 233 17.95 12.18 1.94
CA PRO A 233 17.47 11.13 2.83
C PRO A 233 18.50 10.00 2.94
N PRO A 234 18.65 9.36 4.10
CA PRO A 234 19.44 8.15 4.23
C PRO A 234 18.71 6.98 3.55
N TRP A 235 18.72 6.93 2.21
CA TRP A 235 17.93 6.00 1.40
C TRP A 235 18.00 4.55 1.91
N ASP A 236 19.20 4.02 2.10
CA ASP A 236 19.41 2.66 2.60
C ASP A 236 18.91 2.46 4.04
N ALA A 237 19.09 3.43 4.94
CA ALA A 237 18.60 3.28 6.32
C ALA A 237 17.07 3.42 6.41
N LEU A 238 16.48 4.25 5.55
CA LEU A 238 15.04 4.44 5.44
C LEU A 238 14.34 3.23 4.85
N PHE A 239 14.92 2.64 3.82
CA PHE A 239 14.22 1.72 2.93
C PHE A 239 14.89 0.35 2.75
N GLY A 240 16.15 0.19 3.14
CA GLY A 240 16.88 -1.09 3.07
C GLY A 240 16.25 -2.19 3.92
N VAL A 241 16.60 -3.45 3.65
CA VAL A 241 16.06 -4.63 4.37
C VAL A 241 16.92 -4.99 5.58
#